data_AF-A0A3C2B8F6-F1
#
_entry.id   AF-A0A3C2B8F6-F1
#
_cell.length_a   1.000
_cell.length_b   1.000
_cell.length_c   1.000
_cell.angle_alpha   90.00
_cell.angle_beta   90.00
_cell.angle_gamma   90.00
#
_symmetry.space_group_name_H-M   'P 1'
#
loop_
_entity.id
_entity.type
_entity.pdbx_description
1 polymer ?
#
loop_
_entity_poly.entity_id
_entity_poly.type
_entity_poly.pdbx_seq_one_letter_code
_entity_poly.pdbx_strand_id
1 'polypeptide(L)' 'MTELIETHSTRAGQDRVYVETPDGVSVGYVDLTLRCVVAEVDGYEEALNECLERWAGTAARRGFIPMAKVTV' A
#
# COMPACT_ATOMS: atom_id res chain seq x y z
N MET A 1 -15.11 -7.40 -7.26
CA MET A 1 -14.10 -6.56 -6.60
C MET A 1 -13.00 -7.51 -6.20
N THR A 2 -11.83 -7.40 -6.83
CA THR A 2 -10.65 -8.21 -6.50
C THR A 2 -10.21 -7.80 -5.10
N GLU A 3 -10.39 -8.68 -4.12
CA GLU A 3 -9.85 -8.46 -2.78
C GLU A 3 -8.33 -8.41 -2.91
N LEU A 4 -7.72 -7.29 -2.54
CA LEU A 4 -6.28 -7.12 -2.47
C LEU A 4 -5.91 -6.98 -1.00
N ILE A 5 -4.87 -7.67 -0.58
CA ILE A 5 -4.37 -7.64 0.78
C ILE A 5 -3.29 -6.58 0.86
N GLU A 6 -3.53 -5.55 1.67
CA GLU A 6 -2.61 -4.44 1.90
C GLU A 6 -1.87 -4.67 3.23
N THR A 7 -0.55 -4.85 3.16
CA THR A 7 0.32 -5.04 4.33
C THR A 7 1.20 -3.81 4.53
N HIS A 8 0.88 -3.01 5.54
CA HIS A 8 1.70 -1.87 5.94
C HIS A 8 2.93 -2.30 6.73
N SER A 9 4.10 -1.77 6.36
CA SER A 9 5.37 -2.01 7.01
C SER A 9 6.16 -0.72 7.13
N THR A 10 6.44 -0.34 8.37
CA THR A 10 7.35 0.76 8.68
C THR A 10 8.65 0.17 9.22
N ARG A 11 9.72 0.18 8.42
CA ARG A 11 11.03 -0.36 8.84
C ARG A 11 12.15 0.61 8.47
N ALA A 12 13.07 0.85 9.41
CA ALA A 12 14.23 1.71 9.21
C ALA A 12 13.91 3.13 8.66
N GLY A 13 12.78 3.71 9.09
CA GLY A 13 12.35 5.05 8.64
C GLY A 13 11.72 5.08 7.25
N GLN A 14 11.56 3.92 6.59
CA GLN A 14 10.80 3.78 5.36
C GLN A 14 9.41 3.25 5.69
N ASP A 15 8.42 3.89 5.09
CA ASP A 15 7.02 3.54 5.22
C ASP A 15 6.52 2.99 3.90
N ARG A 16 6.18 1.70 3.89
CA ARG A 16 5.80 0.97 2.67
C ARG A 16 4.53 0.17 2.89
N VAL A 17 3.70 0.06 1.86
CA VAL A 17 2.54 -0.81 1.84
C VAL A 17 2.73 -1.81 0.71
N TYR A 18 2.85 -3.08 1.08
CA TYR A 18 2.91 -4.19 0.14
C TYR A 18 1.49 -4.59 -0.22
N VAL A 19 1.25 -4.88 -1.49
CA VAL A 19 -0.06 -5.32 -1.98
C VAL A 19 0.10 -6.69 -2.61
N GLU A 20 -0.70 -7.62 -2.15
CA GLU A 20 -0.70 -9.01 -2.61
C GLU A 20 -2.13 -9.50 -2.88
N THR A 21 -2.28 -10.46 -3.78
CA THR A 21 -3.56 -11.15 -4.01
C THR A 21 -3.81 -12.16 -2.88
N PRO A 22 -5.07 -12.58 -2.65
CA PRO A 22 -5.40 -13.63 -1.67
C PRO A 22 -4.72 -14.97 -1.96
N ASP A 23 -4.32 -15.20 -3.20
CA ASP A 23 -3.53 -16.36 -3.62
C ASP A 23 -2.04 -16.25 -3.23
N GLY A 24 -1.63 -15.14 -2.61
CA GLY A 24 -0.25 -14.87 -2.18
C GLY A 24 0.65 -14.34 -3.29
N VAL A 25 0.10 -13.81 -4.38
CA VAL A 25 0.90 -13.20 -5.46
C VAL A 25 1.18 -11.75 -5.11
N SER A 26 2.45 -11.38 -4.97
CA SER A 26 2.87 -9.98 -4.80
C SER A 26 2.54 -9.20 -6.06
N VAL A 27 1.63 -8.23 -5.92
CA VAL A 27 1.22 -7.31 -6.99
C VAL A 27 2.21 -6.16 -7.09
N GLY A 28 2.77 -5.76 -5.95
CA GLY A 28 3.79 -4.75 -5.84
C GLY A 28 3.79 -4.08 -4.47
N TYR A 29 4.37 -2.90 -4.39
CA TYR A 29 4.34 -2.09 -3.17
C TYR A 29 4.33 -0.60 -3.48
N VAL A 30 3.83 0.18 -2.52
CA VAL A 30 3.92 1.63 -2.55
C VAL A 30 4.83 2.11 -1.44
N ASP A 31 5.75 3.01 -1.78
CA ASP A 31 6.63 3.68 -0.84
C ASP A 31 6.00 5.02 -0.48
N LEU A 32 5.44 5.12 0.73
CA LEU A 32 4.74 6.31 1.21
C LEU A 32 5.73 7.43 1.58
N THR A 33 6.97 7.07 1.93
CA THR A 33 8.05 8.02 2.20
C THR A 33 8.48 8.75 0.94
N LEU A 34 8.71 8.00 -0.15
CA LEU A 34 9.13 8.53 -1.45
C LEU A 34 7.95 8.93 -2.35
N ARG A 35 6.72 8.56 -1.96
CA ARG A 35 5.50 8.67 -2.77
C ARG A 35 5.66 8.03 -4.15
N CYS A 36 6.17 6.81 -4.15
CA CYS A 36 6.46 6.06 -5.37
C CYS A 36 5.67 4.75 -5.39
N VAL A 37 5.18 4.38 -6.57
CA VAL A 37 4.51 3.10 -6.82
C VAL A 37 5.49 2.15 -7.52
N VAL A 38 5.59 0.93 -7.01
CA VAL A 38 6.36 -0.14 -7.64
C VAL A 38 5.40 -1.29 -7.93
N ALA A 39 5.00 -1.41 -9.19
CA ALA A 39 4.19 -2.53 -9.67
C ALA A 39 5.12 -3.68 -10.08
N GLU A 40 4.88 -4.86 -9.54
CA GLU A 40 5.53 -6.11 -9.97
C GLU A 40 4.68 -6.85 -11.00
N VAL A 41 3.39 -6.52 -11.08
CA VAL A 41 2.42 -7.08 -12.03
C VAL A 41 1.76 -5.96 -12.82
N ASP A 42 1.88 -6.02 -14.15
CA ASP A 42 1.20 -5.09 -15.06
C ASP A 42 -0.33 -5.13 -14.89
N GLY A 43 -0.97 -3.97 -14.99
CA GLY A 43 -2.42 -3.82 -14.86
C GLY A 43 -2.94 -3.54 -13.45
N TYR A 44 -2.06 -3.49 -12.44
CA TYR A 44 -2.40 -3.09 -11.08
C TYR A 44 -1.86 -1.69 -10.69
N GLU A 45 -1.27 -0.96 -11.63
CA GLU A 45 -0.72 0.37 -11.40
C GLU A 45 -1.78 1.35 -10.87
N GLU A 46 -2.99 1.35 -11.43
CA GLU A 46 -4.09 2.20 -10.96
C GLU A 46 -4.49 1.84 -9.52
N ALA A 47 -4.65 0.54 -9.21
CA ALA A 47 -5.00 0.08 -7.86
C ALA A 47 -3.92 0.44 -6.83
N LEU A 48 -2.64 0.31 -7.20
CA LEU A 48 -1.52 0.72 -6.35
C LEU A 48 -1.48 2.24 -6.19
N ASN A 49 -1.80 3.02 -7.22
CA ASN A 49 -1.84 4.47 -7.12
C ASN A 49 -2.98 4.96 -6.21
N GLU A 50 -4.17 4.37 -6.32
CA GLU A 50 -5.27 4.62 -5.37
C GLU A 50 -4.88 4.26 -3.93
N CYS A 51 -4.13 3.16 -3.76
CA CYS A 51 -3.58 2.75 -2.48
C CYS A 51 -2.62 3.83 -1.92
N LEU A 52 -1.67 4.29 -2.74
CA LEU A 52 -0.76 5.38 -2.38
C LEU A 52 -1.53 6.63 -1.95
N GLU A 53 -2.52 7.09 -2.70
CA GLU A 53 -3.29 8.29 -2.37
C GLU A 53 -4.08 8.13 -1.06
N ARG A 54 -4.68 6.96 -0.84
CA ARG A 54 -5.43 6.64 0.38
C ARG A 54 -4.54 6.65 1.62
N TRP A 55 -3.39 6.01 1.54
CA TRP A 55 -2.44 5.92 2.65
C TRP A 55 -1.68 7.23 2.86
N ALA A 56 -1.25 7.91 1.80
CA ALA A 56 -0.58 9.21 1.88
C ALA A 56 -1.54 10.31 2.41
N GLY A 57 -2.80 10.28 1.99
CA GLY A 57 -3.85 11.17 2.50
C GLY A 57 -4.18 10.92 3.97
N THR A 58 -4.06 9.67 4.43
CA THR A 58 -4.22 9.29 5.84
C THR A 58 -3.03 9.76 6.69
N ALA A 59 -1.80 9.61 6.19
CA ALA A 59 -0.58 10.08 6.85
C ALA A 59 -0.52 11.61 6.98
N ALA A 60 -1.00 12.36 5.98
CA ALA A 60 -1.07 13.82 6.01
C ALA A 60 -2.07 14.36 7.07
N ARG A 61 -3.06 13.56 7.45
CA ARG A 61 -4.11 13.96 8.41
C ARG A 61 -3.77 13.64 9.87
N ARG A 62 -2.73 12.86 10.15
CA ARG A 62 -2.41 12.45 11.52
C ARG A 62 -0.92 12.15 11.65
N GLY A 63 -0.24 12.86 12.55
CA GLY A 63 1.01 12.37 13.15
C GLY A 63 0.75 11.13 14.03
N PHE A 64 0.17 10.07 13.46
CA PHE A 64 -0.30 8.91 14.20
C PHE A 64 -0.37 7.65 13.32
N ILE A 65 0.28 6.62 13.83
CA ILE A 65 0.31 5.23 13.38
C ILE A 65 -1.11 4.67 13.42
N PRO A 66 -1.58 3.96 12.37
CA PRO A 66 -2.32 2.75 12.70
C PRO A 66 -1.98 1.58 11.79
N MET A 67 -1.74 0.44 12.43
CA MET A 67 -2.03 -0.89 11.88
C MET A 67 -3.50 -0.90 11.42
N ALA A 68 -3.76 -0.54 10.18
CA ALA A 68 -5.06 -0.74 9.55
C ALA A 68 -4.96 -2.00 8.72
N LYS A 69 -5.43 -3.11 9.29
CA LYS A 69 -5.84 -4.28 8.51
C LYS A 69 -7.12 -3.87 7.80
N VAL A 70 -7.00 -3.44 6.54
CA VAL A 70 -8.15 -3.17 5.68
C VAL A 70 -8.74 -4.52 5.30
N THR A 71 -9.84 -4.88 5.95
CA THR A 71 -10.75 -5.93 5.47
C THR A 71 -11.84 -5.24 4.66
N VAL A 72 -11.92 -5.53 3.37
CA VAL A 72 -13.11 -5.24 2.52
C VAL A 72 -14.16 -6.32 2.76
#